data_AF-A0AAQ3KBQ1-F1
#
_entry.id   AF-A0AAQ3KBQ1-F1
#
_cell.length_a   1.000
_cell.length_b   1.000
_cell.length_c   1.000
_cell.angle_alpha   90.00
_cell.angle_beta   90.00
_cell.angle_gamma   90.00
#
_symmetry.space_group_name_H-M   'P 1'
#
loop_
_entity.id
_entity.type
_entity.pdbx_description
1 polymer ?
#
loop_
_entity_poly.entity_id
_entity_poly.type
_entity_poly.pdbx_seq_one_letter_code
_entity_poly.pdbx_strand_id
1 'polypeptide(L)'
;MDDSQVKQILEQQVLTVAKAVEDKINDEIAALDRLDLDDLETLRERMLQQMKKMAEKRSRWISLGHGEYSEIPEKEFFAAVKASDRVVCHFYRENWPCKVMDKHMNILAKQHIETRFLKVHAEKSPFLTEKLRMLYYLL
;
A
#
# COMPACT_ATOMS: atom_id res chain seq x y z
N MET A 1 -58.05 38.86 -22.46
CA MET A 1 -56.68 38.96 -21.93
C MET A 1 -55.75 38.92 -23.13
N ASP A 2 -54.93 39.94 -23.28
CA ASP A 2 -54.18 40.27 -24.49
C ASP A 2 -52.99 39.30 -24.68
N ASP A 3 -52.92 38.59 -25.81
CA ASP A 3 -51.84 37.63 -26.15
C ASP A 3 -50.45 38.29 -26.08
N SER A 4 -50.38 39.59 -26.32
CA SER A 4 -49.16 40.40 -26.16
C SER A 4 -48.65 40.40 -24.71
N GLN A 5 -49.57 40.48 -23.75
CA GLN A 5 -49.25 40.55 -22.32
C GLN A 5 -48.78 39.18 -21.79
N VAL A 6 -49.37 38.09 -22.28
CA VAL A 6 -48.93 36.71 -21.97
C VAL A 6 -47.53 36.45 -22.53
N LYS A 7 -47.24 36.91 -23.75
CA LYS A 7 -45.94 36.77 -24.39
C LYS A 7 -44.84 37.54 -23.64
N GLN A 8 -45.12 38.77 -23.21
CA GLN A 8 -44.19 39.55 -22.38
C GLN A 8 -43.89 38.91 -21.03
N ILE A 9 -44.90 38.34 -20.36
CA ILE A 9 -44.70 37.63 -19.08
C ILE A 9 -43.84 36.38 -19.27
N LEU A 10 -44.07 35.62 -20.34
CA LEU A 10 -43.30 34.42 -20.67
C LEU A 10 -41.84 34.77 -21.00
N GLU A 11 -41.61 35.83 -21.79
CA GLU A 11 -40.27 36.35 -22.09
C GLU A 11 -39.54 36.77 -20.80
N GLN A 12 -40.23 37.46 -19.89
CA GLN A 12 -39.67 37.87 -18.59
C GLN A 12 -39.31 36.66 -17.71
N GLN A 13 -40.15 35.62 -17.70
CA GLN A 13 -39.91 34.40 -16.92
C GLN A 13 -38.73 33.61 -17.49
N VAL A 14 -38.65 33.43 -18.81
CA VAL A 14 -37.52 32.78 -19.48
C VAL A 14 -36.22 33.54 -19.21
N LEU A 15 -36.25 34.88 -19.26
CA LEU A 15 -35.10 35.72 -18.95
C LEU A 15 -34.64 35.57 -17.49
N THR A 16 -35.59 35.42 -16.56
CA THR A 16 -35.28 35.24 -15.13
C THR A 16 -34.66 33.87 -14.86
N VAL A 17 -35.16 32.82 -15.51
CA VAL A 17 -34.58 31.47 -15.42
C VAL A 17 -33.18 31.44 -16.04
N ALA A 18 -33.00 32.07 -17.20
CA ALA A 18 -31.69 32.16 -17.85
C ALA A 18 -30.66 32.85 -16.94
N LYS A 19 -31.02 33.98 -16.31
CA LYS A 19 -30.17 34.67 -15.33
C LYS A 19 -29.84 33.81 -14.12
N ALA A 20 -30.81 33.12 -13.55
CA ALA A 20 -30.56 32.24 -12.40
C ALA A 20 -29.62 31.08 -12.74
N VAL A 21 -29.67 30.57 -13.98
CA VAL A 21 -28.74 29.55 -14.48
C VAL A 21 -27.34 30.14 -14.69
N GLU A 22 -27.24 31.34 -15.29
CA GLU A 22 -25.96 32.05 -15.45
C GLU A 22 -25.30 32.37 -14.10
N ASP A 23 -26.06 32.86 -13.12
CA ASP A 23 -25.58 33.16 -11.78
C ASP A 23 -25.04 31.90 -11.09
N LYS A 24 -25.75 30.77 -11.23
CA LYS A 24 -25.30 29.49 -10.69
C LYS A 24 -24.01 28.99 -11.38
N ILE A 25 -23.91 29.14 -12.70
CA ILE A 25 -22.69 28.79 -13.44
C ILE A 25 -21.52 29.68 -13.00
N ASN A 26 -21.75 30.97 -12.80
CA ASN A 26 -20.73 31.90 -12.29
C ASN A 26 -20.27 31.53 -10.88
N ASP A 27 -21.18 31.11 -10.00
CA ASP A 27 -20.83 30.65 -8.65
C ASP A 27 -19.97 29.37 -8.67
N GLU A 28 -20.28 28.42 -9.56
CA GLU A 28 -19.48 27.20 -9.77
C GLU A 28 -18.09 27.50 -10.33
N ILE A 29 -17.99 28.42 -11.31
CA ILE A 29 -16.70 28.88 -11.86
C ILE A 29 -15.87 29.59 -10.76
N ALA A 30 -16.48 30.49 -9.99
CA ALA A 30 -15.80 31.18 -8.90
C ALA A 30 -15.41 30.22 -7.76
N ALA A 31 -16.12 29.10 -7.58
CA ALA A 31 -15.74 28.05 -6.63
C ALA A 31 -14.54 27.24 -7.15
N LEU A 32 -14.45 26.99 -8.45
CA LEU A 32 -13.30 26.34 -9.10
C LEU A 32 -12.05 27.21 -9.10
N ASP A 33 -12.19 28.53 -9.31
CA ASP A 33 -11.06 29.47 -9.23
C ASP A 33 -10.58 29.69 -7.78
N ARG A 34 -11.43 29.37 -6.79
CA ARG A 34 -11.08 29.36 -5.36
C ARG A 34 -10.39 28.07 -4.89
N LEU A 35 -10.31 27.03 -5.73
CA LEU A 35 -9.31 25.97 -5.53
C LEU A 35 -7.96 26.59 -5.85
N ASP A 36 -7.33 27.17 -4.83
CA ASP A 36 -6.05 27.85 -4.98
C ASP A 36 -5.03 26.90 -5.64
N LEU A 37 -4.33 27.40 -6.66
CA LEU A 37 -3.21 26.68 -7.30
C LEU A 37 -2.21 26.17 -6.24
N ASP A 38 -2.07 26.91 -5.14
CA ASP A 38 -1.26 26.55 -3.97
C ASP A 38 -1.74 25.28 -3.24
N ASP A 39 -3.05 25.03 -3.17
CA ASP A 39 -3.60 23.80 -2.58
C ASP A 39 -3.30 22.59 -3.48
N LEU A 40 -3.39 22.78 -4.80
CA LEU A 40 -3.09 21.73 -5.78
C LEU A 40 -1.60 21.40 -5.82
N GLU A 41 -0.74 22.42 -5.72
CA GLU A 41 0.72 22.29 -5.59
C GLU A 41 1.09 21.58 -4.28
N THR A 42 0.48 21.98 -3.16
CA THR A 42 0.66 21.33 -1.86
C THR A 42 0.27 19.85 -1.88
N LEU A 43 -0.85 19.51 -2.55
CA LEU A 43 -1.28 18.12 -2.70
C LEU A 43 -0.30 17.30 -3.54
N ARG A 44 0.20 17.89 -4.64
CA ARG A 44 1.22 17.27 -5.50
C ARG A 44 2.52 17.00 -4.74
N GLU A 45 3.00 17.97 -3.95
CA GLU A 45 4.18 17.80 -3.12
C GLU A 45 4.00 16.68 -2.09
N ARG A 46 2.85 16.62 -1.41
CA ARG A 46 2.54 15.54 -0.45
C ARG A 46 2.57 14.16 -1.12
N MET A 47 1.99 14.02 -2.31
CA MET A 47 2.02 12.76 -3.05
C MET A 47 3.46 12.39 -3.46
N LEU A 48 4.24 13.34 -3.98
CA LEU A 48 5.65 13.14 -4.33
C LEU A 48 6.48 12.68 -3.13
N GLN A 49 6.31 13.32 -1.97
CA GLN A 49 7.00 12.93 -0.75
C GLN A 49 6.59 11.53 -0.27
N GLN A 50 5.31 11.19 -0.34
CA GLN A 50 4.83 9.84 0.01
C GLN A 50 5.42 8.78 -0.92
N MET A 51 5.44 9.03 -2.23
CA MET A 51 6.04 8.13 -3.20
C MET A 51 7.55 7.93 -2.96
N LYS A 52 8.29 9.02 -2.70
CA LYS A 52 9.73 8.96 -2.35
C LYS A 52 9.97 8.11 -1.10
N LYS A 53 9.22 8.37 -0.02
CA LYS A 53 9.33 7.60 1.23
C LYS A 53 9.04 6.11 1.02
N MET A 54 8.03 5.77 0.21
CA MET A 54 7.70 4.37 -0.10
C MET A 54 8.79 3.71 -0.95
N ALA A 55 9.36 4.43 -1.91
CA ALA A 55 10.47 3.93 -2.73
C ALA A 55 11.73 3.65 -1.90
N GLU A 56 12.08 4.57 -0.99
CA GLU A 56 13.21 4.41 -0.06
C GLU A 56 13.01 3.22 0.87
N LYS A 57 11.82 3.07 1.48
CA LYS A 57 11.48 1.90 2.30
C LYS A 57 11.61 0.60 1.51
N ARG A 58 11.06 0.56 0.30
CA ARG A 58 11.13 -0.61 -0.57
C ARG A 58 12.58 -0.95 -0.92
N SER A 59 13.40 0.05 -1.26
CA SER A 59 14.83 -0.14 -1.54
C SER A 59 15.58 -0.70 -0.33
N ARG A 60 15.30 -0.19 0.87
CA ARG A 60 15.87 -0.71 2.12
C ARG A 60 15.44 -2.15 2.40
N TRP A 61 14.17 -2.49 2.18
CA TRP A 61 13.72 -3.88 2.34
C TRP A 61 14.43 -4.82 1.38
N ILE A 62 14.57 -4.44 0.11
CA ILE A 62 15.31 -5.22 -0.89
C ILE A 62 16.77 -5.43 -0.47
N SER A 63 17.45 -4.39 0.04
CA SER A 63 18.86 -4.52 0.48
C SER A 63 19.04 -5.42 1.70
N LEU A 64 17.98 -5.62 2.49
CA LEU A 64 17.92 -6.59 3.60
C LEU A 64 17.46 -8.00 3.15
N GLY A 65 17.22 -8.20 1.85
CA GLY A 65 16.80 -9.46 1.25
C GLY A 65 15.29 -9.72 1.30
N HIS A 66 14.45 -8.72 1.59
CA HIS A 66 12.99 -8.89 1.46
C HIS A 66 12.61 -9.07 -0.01
N GLY A 67 11.44 -9.65 -0.27
CA GLY A 67 11.01 -10.00 -1.63
C GLY A 67 11.38 -11.42 -2.05
N GLU A 68 12.26 -12.08 -1.28
CA GLU A 68 12.74 -13.44 -1.55
C GLU A 68 12.61 -14.32 -0.30
N TYR A 69 12.47 -15.63 -0.56
CA TYR A 69 12.49 -16.67 0.47
C TYR A 69 13.84 -17.38 0.42
N SER A 70 14.70 -17.09 1.41
CA SER A 70 16.09 -17.55 1.43
C SER A 70 16.38 -18.41 2.66
N GLU A 71 17.20 -19.44 2.47
CA GLU A 71 17.77 -20.20 3.59
C GLU A 71 18.91 -19.40 4.24
N ILE A 72 18.95 -19.38 5.57
CA ILE A 72 20.02 -18.74 6.33
C ILE A 72 20.60 -19.70 7.37
N PRO A 73 21.90 -19.59 7.69
CA PRO A 73 22.49 -20.37 8.76
C PRO A 73 22.03 -19.85 10.13
N GLU A 74 22.01 -20.75 11.12
CA GLU A 74 21.61 -20.46 12.50
C GLU A 74 22.27 -19.19 13.08
N LYS A 75 23.59 -19.02 12.84
CA LYS A 75 24.37 -17.89 13.33
C LYS A 75 23.87 -16.52 12.85
N GLU A 76 23.23 -16.46 11.69
CA GLU A 76 22.74 -15.22 11.06
C GLU A 76 21.29 -14.90 11.44
N PHE A 77 20.57 -15.86 12.04
CA PHE A 77 19.15 -15.73 12.35
C PHE A 77 18.81 -14.46 13.15
N PHE A 78 19.47 -14.25 14.29
CA PHE A 78 19.16 -13.09 15.13
C PHE A 78 19.55 -11.76 14.49
N ALA A 79 20.58 -11.74 13.64
CA ALA A 79 20.95 -10.54 12.90
C ALA A 79 19.88 -10.19 11.86
N ALA A 80 19.44 -11.18 11.08
CA ALA A 80 18.38 -11.02 10.09
C ALA A 80 17.05 -10.59 10.74
N VAL A 81 16.71 -11.20 11.88
CA VAL A 81 15.47 -10.88 12.62
C VAL A 81 15.50 -9.46 13.18
N LYS A 82 16.62 -9.03 13.78
CA LYS A 82 16.75 -7.67 14.33
C LYS A 82 16.79 -6.58 13.27
N ALA A 83 17.21 -6.91 12.05
CA ALA A 83 17.31 -5.94 10.95
C ALA A 83 15.96 -5.60 10.31
N SER A 84 14.90 -6.36 10.59
CA SER A 84 13.60 -6.25 9.92
C SER A 84 12.45 -6.16 10.94
N ASP A 85 11.46 -5.31 10.65
CA ASP A 85 10.30 -5.12 11.55
C ASP A 85 9.36 -6.34 11.59
N ARG A 86 9.23 -7.03 10.45
CA ARG A 86 8.35 -8.19 10.28
C ARG A 86 9.13 -9.32 9.64
N VAL A 87 9.07 -10.49 10.27
CA VAL A 87 9.81 -11.67 9.83
C VAL A 87 8.95 -12.90 9.96
N VAL A 88 8.94 -13.71 8.91
CA VAL A 88 8.38 -15.06 8.89
C VAL A 88 9.54 -16.01 8.65
N CYS A 89 9.79 -16.92 9.59
CA CYS A 89 10.82 -17.93 9.46
C CYS A 89 10.22 -19.32 9.51
N HIS A 90 10.48 -20.11 8.47
CA HIS A 90 10.09 -21.51 8.40
C HIS A 90 11.23 -22.41 8.87
N PHE A 91 11.05 -23.06 10.03
CA PHE A 91 11.97 -24.07 10.53
C PHE A 91 11.60 -25.41 9.90
N TYR A 92 12.43 -25.87 8.97
CA TYR A 92 12.07 -26.96 8.05
C TYR A 92 12.89 -28.23 8.27
N ARG A 93 12.35 -29.33 7.73
CA ARG A 93 13.01 -30.63 7.57
C ARG A 93 12.80 -31.11 6.13
N GLU A 94 13.58 -32.10 5.70
CA GLU A 94 13.43 -32.71 4.38
C GLU A 94 12.21 -33.64 4.34
N ASN A 95 11.01 -33.06 4.30
CA ASN A 95 9.74 -33.79 4.17
C ASN A 95 8.78 -33.11 3.19
N TRP A 96 7.73 -33.83 2.80
CA TRP A 96 6.77 -33.34 1.80
C TRP A 96 5.96 -32.11 2.27
N PRO A 97 5.43 -32.05 3.52
CA PRO A 97 4.73 -30.86 4.02
C PRO A 97 5.59 -29.59 3.99
N CYS A 98 6.87 -29.67 4.36
CA CYS A 98 7.80 -28.54 4.30
C CYS A 98 8.00 -28.05 2.86
N LYS A 99 8.05 -28.96 1.87
CA LYS A 99 8.14 -28.56 0.45
C LYS A 99 6.90 -27.79 -0.02
N VAL A 100 5.72 -28.15 0.48
CA VAL A 100 4.48 -27.40 0.20
C VAL A 100 4.55 -26.01 0.84
N MET A 101 5.04 -25.90 2.07
CA MET A 101 5.23 -24.61 2.73
C MET A 101 6.23 -23.72 1.99
N ASP A 102 7.39 -24.28 1.59
CA ASP A 102 8.41 -23.59 0.81
C ASP A 102 7.85 -22.96 -0.48
N LYS A 103 6.91 -23.65 -1.16
CA LYS A 103 6.24 -23.12 -2.35
C LYS A 103 5.41 -21.87 -2.03
N HIS A 104 4.62 -21.90 -0.96
CA HIS A 104 3.74 -20.78 -0.60
C HIS A 104 4.53 -19.61 -0.01
N MET A 105 5.56 -19.89 0.79
CA MET A 105 6.48 -18.85 1.30
C MET A 105 7.17 -18.09 0.17
N ASN A 106 7.61 -18.78 -0.89
CA ASN A 106 8.18 -18.14 -2.08
C ASN A 106 7.20 -17.20 -2.80
N ILE A 107 5.92 -17.56 -2.87
CA ILE A 107 4.88 -16.72 -3.49
C ILE A 107 4.63 -15.48 -2.62
N LEU A 108 4.44 -15.69 -1.31
CA LEU A 108 4.15 -14.63 -0.36
C LEU A 108 5.31 -13.64 -0.22
N ALA A 109 6.56 -14.10 -0.25
CA ALA A 109 7.73 -13.25 -0.17
C ALA A 109 7.74 -12.16 -1.25
N LYS A 110 7.31 -12.50 -2.48
CA LYS A 110 7.23 -11.57 -3.61
C LYS A 110 6.08 -10.58 -3.49
N GLN A 111 5.00 -10.98 -2.81
CA GLN A 111 3.79 -10.16 -2.62
C GLN A 111 3.92 -9.21 -1.42
N HIS A 112 4.63 -9.63 -0.38
CA HIS A 112 4.75 -8.93 0.90
C HIS A 112 6.19 -8.49 1.15
N ILE A 113 6.65 -7.52 0.38
CA ILE A 113 8.03 -7.00 0.44
C ILE A 113 8.33 -6.26 1.75
N GLU A 114 7.32 -5.92 2.54
CA GLU A 114 7.45 -5.36 3.88
C GLU A 114 7.82 -6.40 4.95
N THR A 115 7.79 -7.70 4.60
CA THR A 115 8.05 -8.82 5.50
C THR A 115 9.22 -9.65 4.99
N ARG A 116 10.18 -9.96 5.86
CA ARG A 116 11.30 -10.83 5.53
C ARG A 116 10.89 -12.30 5.66
N PHE A 117 11.04 -13.07 4.58
CA PHE A 117 10.75 -14.51 4.58
C PHE A 117 12.06 -15.30 4.57
N LEU A 118 12.21 -16.19 5.55
CA LEU A 118 13.44 -16.95 5.79
C LEU A 118 13.12 -18.42 6.00
N LYS A 119 14.10 -19.29 5.75
CA LYS A 119 14.05 -20.67 6.25
C LYS A 119 15.34 -21.08 6.93
N VAL A 120 15.20 -21.96 7.91
CA VAL A 120 16.29 -22.50 8.70
C VAL A 120 16.10 -24.01 8.83
N HIS A 121 17.14 -24.78 8.54
CA HIS A 121 17.08 -26.23 8.70
C HIS A 121 17.09 -26.58 10.19
N ALA A 122 16.01 -27.18 10.69
CA ALA A 122 15.80 -27.40 12.11
C ALA A 122 16.88 -28.32 12.73
N GLU A 123 17.19 -29.44 12.06
CA GLU A 123 18.18 -30.41 12.57
C GLU A 123 19.62 -29.90 12.54
N LYS A 124 19.91 -28.88 11.73
CA LYS A 124 21.24 -28.25 11.63
C LYS A 124 21.37 -27.02 12.53
N SER A 125 20.30 -26.68 13.27
CA SER A 125 20.21 -25.46 14.08
C SER A 125 19.73 -25.80 15.50
N PRO A 126 20.49 -26.61 16.26
CA PRO A 126 20.07 -27.11 17.57
C PRO A 126 19.91 -25.99 18.60
N PHE A 127 20.71 -24.92 18.51
CA PHE A 127 20.63 -23.82 19.45
C PHE A 127 19.31 -23.05 19.31
N LEU A 128 18.84 -22.83 18.08
CA LEU A 128 17.56 -22.19 17.81
C LEU A 128 16.38 -23.08 18.18
N THR A 129 16.44 -24.38 17.86
CA THR A 129 15.35 -25.30 18.20
C THR A 129 15.19 -25.45 19.71
N GLU A 130 16.29 -25.51 20.46
CA GLU A 130 16.28 -25.54 21.93
C GLU A 130 15.78 -24.20 22.51
N LYS A 131 16.38 -23.08 22.10
CA LYS A 131 16.08 -21.76 22.65
C LYS A 131 14.65 -21.30 22.39
N LEU A 132 14.10 -21.65 21.22
CA LEU A 132 12.72 -21.34 20.84
C LEU A 132 11.73 -22.45 21.25
N ARG A 133 12.21 -23.50 21.92
CA ARG A 133 11.41 -24.65 22.38
C ARG A 133 10.59 -25.30 21.25
N MET A 134 11.20 -25.46 20.08
CA MET A 134 10.55 -26.08 18.93
C MET A 134 10.68 -27.60 18.96
N LEU A 135 9.54 -28.29 18.94
CA LEU A 135 9.47 -29.75 18.82
C LEU A 135 9.41 -30.15 17.35
N TYR A 136 10.57 -30.23 16.70
CA TYR A 136 10.65 -30.57 15.27
C TYR A 136 10.54 -32.07 14.98
N TYR A 137 10.55 -32.93 15.99
CA TYR A 137 10.29 -34.38 15.82
C TYR A 137 8.84 -34.69 15.42
N LEU A 138 7.93 -33.73 15.58
CA LEU A 138 6.52 -33.81 15.17
C LEU A 138 6.23 -33.09 13.83
N LEU A 139 7.24 -32.41 13.27
CA LEU A 139 7.19 -31.73 11.96
C LEU A 139 7.65 -32.67 10.85
#